data_AF-A0A443RVQ7-F1
#
_entry.id   AF-A0A443RVQ7-F1
#
_cell.length_a   1.000
_cell.length_b   1.000
_cell.length_c   1.000
_cell.angle_alpha   90.00
_cell.angle_beta   90.00
_cell.angle_gamma   90.00
#
_symmetry.space_group_name_H-M   'P 1'
#
loop_
_entity.id
_entity.type
_entity.pdbx_description
1 polymer ?
#
loop_
_entity_poly.entity_id
_entity_poly.type
_entity_poly.pdbx_seq_one_letter_code
_entity_poly.pdbx_strand_id
1 'polypeptide(L)'
;FWCFILLFCFSTSFQFIYTKEECFRAAVYESVLIKDKYVWLKQEEFKHLEVYNFVAKQAAKNGSQTIVFPEHGLAKYYDRNKMYQYSEEVTNEKAKTKTIRSKTNSTKTKLYCKRYVANMVEVEFCSPNQQGCPSDGRFQYKTAIAFDSNGTILTKYRKYHLFGEIDLFNKPNKQEFSTFDTPFGKFGMLICFDSLFKDPKSGLIEEHGASTFTMPTWWYSLVNLNPDTCFSLIT
;
A
#
# COMPACT_ATOMS: atom_id res chain seq x y z
N PHE A 1 -36.38 -2.89 61.42
CA PHE A 1 -35.35 -3.78 60.83
C PHE A 1 -35.50 -3.74 59.31
N TRP A 2 -34.65 -2.97 58.62
CA TRP A 2 -34.60 -2.94 57.15
C TRP A 2 -33.48 -3.85 56.67
N CYS A 3 -33.82 -4.84 55.85
CA CYS A 3 -32.89 -5.81 55.31
C CYS A 3 -32.39 -5.29 53.95
N PHE A 4 -31.11 -4.88 53.88
CA PHE A 4 -30.47 -4.53 52.61
C PHE A 4 -29.93 -5.81 51.96
N ILE A 5 -30.53 -6.22 50.84
CA ILE A 5 -30.03 -7.30 49.99
C ILE A 5 -28.93 -6.73 49.11
N LEU A 6 -27.68 -7.14 49.36
CA LEU A 6 -26.53 -6.85 48.50
C LEU A 6 -26.52 -7.80 47.30
N LEU A 7 -26.91 -7.28 46.13
CA LEU A 7 -26.77 -7.94 44.83
C LEU A 7 -25.31 -7.80 44.35
N PHE A 8 -24.52 -8.86 44.47
CA PHE A 8 -23.20 -8.95 43.84
C PHE A 8 -23.37 -9.25 42.35
N CYS A 9 -23.21 -8.23 41.51
CA CYS A 9 -23.16 -8.37 40.06
C CYS A 9 -21.76 -8.86 39.66
N PHE A 10 -21.62 -10.15 39.38
CA PHE A 10 -20.39 -10.70 38.78
C PHE A 10 -20.34 -10.28 37.30
N SER A 11 -19.71 -9.15 37.01
CA SER A 11 -19.33 -8.79 35.64
C SER A 11 -18.15 -9.67 35.23
N THR A 12 -18.40 -10.69 34.42
CA THR A 12 -17.36 -11.45 33.74
C THR A 12 -16.66 -10.53 32.74
N SER A 13 -15.52 -9.98 33.14
CA SER A 13 -14.67 -9.18 32.26
C SER A 13 -13.91 -10.14 31.35
N PHE A 14 -14.40 -10.34 30.12
CA PHE A 14 -13.63 -11.00 29.08
C PHE A 14 -12.48 -10.08 28.64
N GLN A 15 -11.31 -10.23 29.27
CA GLN A 15 -10.09 -9.64 28.73
C GLN A 15 -9.63 -10.50 27.55
N PHE A 16 -9.79 -10.00 26.33
CA PHE A 16 -9.13 -10.58 25.16
C PHE A 16 -7.62 -10.32 25.27
N ILE A 17 -6.89 -11.29 25.81
CA ILE A 17 -5.43 -11.31 25.74
C ILE A 17 -5.09 -11.66 24.29
N TYR A 18 -4.80 -10.65 23.47
CA TYR A 18 -4.20 -10.86 22.15
C TYR A 18 -2.76 -11.30 22.38
N THR A 19 -2.50 -12.60 22.33
CA THR A 19 -1.14 -13.11 22.19
C THR A 19 -0.60 -12.63 20.84
N LYS A 20 0.61 -12.06 20.84
CA LYS A 20 1.30 -11.69 19.61
C LYS A 20 1.52 -12.98 18.81
N GLU A 21 1.00 -13.06 17.60
CA GLU A 21 1.25 -14.22 16.73
C GLU A 21 2.75 -14.22 16.38
N GLU A 22 3.47 -15.30 16.70
CA GLU A 22 4.92 -15.40 16.43
C GLU A 22 5.23 -15.56 14.93
N CYS A 23 4.31 -16.15 14.17
CA CYS A 23 4.46 -16.43 12.75
C CYS A 23 3.23 -15.95 11.96
N PHE A 24 3.45 -15.55 10.71
CA PHE A 24 2.39 -15.26 9.75
C PHE A 24 2.74 -15.80 8.37
N ARG A 25 1.72 -16.06 7.57
CA ARG A 25 1.81 -16.43 6.16
C ARG A 25 1.59 -15.17 5.32
N ALA A 26 2.59 -14.84 4.51
CA ALA A 26 2.51 -13.79 3.50
C ALA A 26 2.27 -14.41 2.11
N ALA A 27 1.76 -13.59 1.20
CA ALA A 27 1.75 -13.87 -0.22
C ALA A 27 2.33 -12.68 -0.99
N VAL A 28 2.95 -12.96 -2.12
CA VAL A 28 3.38 -11.96 -3.10
C VAL A 28 2.81 -12.37 -4.45
N TYR A 29 2.53 -11.39 -5.31
CA TYR A 29 2.06 -11.64 -6.66
C TYR A 29 3.01 -11.02 -7.66
N GLU A 30 3.56 -11.85 -8.54
CA GLU A 30 4.25 -11.38 -9.74
C GLU A 30 3.24 -11.21 -10.87
N SER A 31 3.11 -9.98 -11.38
CA SER A 31 2.10 -9.65 -12.39
C SER A 31 2.62 -9.86 -13.80
N VAL A 32 1.79 -10.48 -14.64
CA VAL A 32 1.90 -10.39 -16.09
C VAL A 32 1.00 -9.26 -16.57
N LEU A 33 1.59 -8.19 -17.09
CA LEU A 33 0.83 -7.06 -17.63
C LEU A 33 -0.01 -7.53 -18.83
N ILE A 34 -1.34 -7.46 -18.69
CA ILE A 34 -2.27 -7.77 -19.79
C ILE A 34 -2.12 -6.69 -20.87
N LYS A 35 -1.53 -7.07 -22.01
CA LYS A 35 -1.34 -6.18 -23.17
C LYS A 35 -2.55 -6.26 -24.09
N ASP A 36 -3.51 -5.38 -23.89
CA ASP A 36 -4.60 -5.18 -24.85
C ASP A 36 -4.45 -3.81 -25.54
N LYS A 37 -4.36 -3.80 -26.88
CA LYS A 37 -4.12 -2.57 -27.68
C LYS A 37 -5.40 -1.76 -27.91
N TYR A 38 -6.58 -2.32 -27.62
CA TYR A 38 -7.88 -1.77 -28.02
C TYR A 38 -8.80 -1.43 -26.85
N VAL A 39 -8.25 -1.30 -25.64
CA VAL A 39 -9.02 -1.14 -24.42
C VAL A 39 -8.87 0.26 -23.86
N TRP A 40 -10.00 0.87 -23.48
CA TRP A 40 -10.01 2.15 -22.78
C TRP A 40 -9.19 2.04 -21.48
N LEU A 41 -8.40 3.06 -21.14
CA LEU A 41 -7.47 3.02 -19.99
C LEU A 41 -8.11 2.51 -18.68
N LYS A 42 -9.36 2.89 -18.41
CA LYS A 42 -10.12 2.40 -17.25
C LYS A 42 -10.48 0.91 -17.32
N GLN A 43 -10.84 0.40 -18.50
CA GLN A 43 -11.13 -1.01 -18.68
C GLN A 43 -9.87 -1.87 -18.50
N GLU A 44 -8.68 -1.33 -18.83
CA GLU A 44 -7.41 -2.00 -18.56
C GLU A 44 -7.18 -2.17 -17.05
N GLU A 45 -7.35 -1.08 -16.28
CA GLU A 45 -7.24 -1.12 -14.82
C GLU A 45 -8.23 -2.11 -14.19
N PHE A 46 -9.49 -2.11 -14.64
CA PHE A 46 -10.49 -3.06 -14.14
C PHE A 46 -10.10 -4.52 -14.39
N LYS A 47 -9.55 -4.84 -15.57
CA LYS A 47 -9.05 -6.21 -15.85
C LYS A 47 -7.92 -6.61 -14.91
N HIS A 48 -6.98 -5.69 -14.60
CA HIS A 48 -5.92 -5.97 -13.62
C HIS A 48 -6.46 -6.14 -12.20
N LEU A 49 -7.45 -5.33 -11.81
CA LEU A 49 -8.13 -5.47 -10.52
C LEU A 49 -8.87 -6.81 -10.40
N GLU A 50 -9.51 -7.32 -11.45
CA GLU A 50 -10.12 -8.65 -11.43
C GLU A 50 -9.09 -9.75 -11.14
N VAL A 51 -7.90 -9.66 -11.73
CA VAL A 51 -6.79 -10.57 -11.44
C VAL A 51 -6.34 -10.43 -9.98
N TYR A 52 -6.15 -9.20 -9.49
CA TYR A 52 -5.77 -8.98 -8.08
C TYR A 52 -6.79 -9.59 -7.12
N ASN A 53 -8.09 -9.43 -7.41
CA ASN A 53 -9.16 -10.03 -6.62
C ASN A 53 -9.12 -11.56 -6.64
N PHE A 54 -8.89 -12.15 -7.81
CA PHE A 54 -8.74 -13.59 -7.94
C PHE A 54 -7.54 -14.09 -7.14
N VAL A 55 -6.37 -13.47 -7.29
CA VAL A 55 -5.13 -13.88 -6.61
C VAL A 55 -5.26 -13.69 -5.10
N ALA A 56 -5.81 -12.58 -4.64
CA ALA A 56 -6.07 -12.36 -3.21
C ALA A 56 -7.03 -13.42 -2.63
N LYS A 57 -8.07 -13.82 -3.37
CA LYS A 57 -8.93 -14.94 -2.95
C LYS A 57 -8.15 -16.23 -2.78
N GLN A 58 -7.24 -16.56 -3.71
CA GLN A 58 -6.43 -17.78 -3.60
C GLN A 58 -5.43 -17.69 -2.44
N ALA A 59 -4.78 -16.54 -2.25
CA ALA A 59 -3.88 -16.31 -1.13
C ALA A 59 -4.62 -16.46 0.21
N ALA A 60 -5.82 -15.89 0.33
CA ALA A 60 -6.66 -16.03 1.52
C ALA A 60 -7.10 -17.49 1.77
N LYS A 61 -7.50 -18.22 0.72
CA LYS A 61 -7.81 -19.67 0.82
C LYS A 61 -6.61 -20.49 1.30
N ASN A 62 -5.40 -20.09 0.89
CA ASN A 62 -4.15 -20.68 1.35
C ASN A 62 -3.70 -20.12 2.72
N GLY A 63 -4.57 -19.43 3.46
CA GLY A 63 -4.27 -18.98 4.82
C GLY A 63 -3.36 -17.75 4.92
N SER A 64 -3.12 -17.03 3.82
CA SER A 64 -2.30 -15.81 3.86
C SER A 64 -2.99 -14.70 4.65
N GLN A 65 -2.27 -14.10 5.60
CA GLN A 65 -2.72 -12.92 6.35
C GLN A 65 -2.45 -11.60 5.60
N THR A 66 -1.56 -11.59 4.60
CA THR A 66 -1.23 -10.38 3.84
C THR A 66 -0.78 -10.71 2.41
N ILE A 67 -1.14 -9.88 1.43
CA ILE A 67 -0.64 -10.00 0.06
C ILE A 67 -0.07 -8.68 -0.45
N VAL A 68 1.10 -8.73 -1.10
CA VAL A 68 1.73 -7.56 -1.73
C VAL A 68 1.67 -7.68 -3.25
N PHE A 69 1.16 -6.64 -3.89
CA PHE A 69 1.09 -6.48 -5.34
C PHE A 69 2.23 -5.60 -5.88
N PRO A 70 2.60 -5.75 -7.16
CA PRO A 70 3.74 -5.03 -7.73
C PRO A 70 3.46 -3.54 -7.97
N GLU A 71 4.53 -2.77 -8.12
CA GLU A 71 4.51 -1.30 -8.28
C GLU A 71 3.73 -0.83 -9.52
N HIS A 72 3.76 -1.60 -10.60
CA HIS A 72 3.14 -1.21 -11.87
C HIS A 72 2.03 -2.16 -12.32
N GLY A 73 1.43 -2.94 -11.41
CA GLY A 73 0.51 -3.98 -11.84
C GLY A 73 -0.93 -3.52 -12.15
N LEU A 74 -1.29 -2.25 -11.93
CA LEU A 74 -2.62 -1.69 -12.26
C LEU A 74 -2.63 -0.72 -13.44
N ALA A 75 -1.47 -0.17 -13.81
CA ALA A 75 -1.36 0.80 -14.89
C ALA A 75 0.00 0.68 -15.57
N LYS A 76 -0.01 0.75 -16.91
CA LYS A 76 1.19 0.84 -17.73
C LYS A 76 1.89 2.20 -17.56
N TYR A 77 3.14 2.25 -18.00
CA TYR A 77 3.90 3.49 -18.08
C TYR A 77 3.39 4.34 -19.27
N TYR A 78 2.87 5.52 -18.96
CA TYR A 78 2.42 6.51 -19.93
C TYR A 78 2.93 7.90 -19.55
N ASP A 79 2.63 8.91 -20.36
CA ASP A 79 2.88 10.32 -20.02
C ASP A 79 2.06 10.77 -18.80
N ARG A 80 2.48 11.88 -18.17
CA ARG A 80 1.90 12.41 -16.94
C ARG A 80 0.39 12.66 -17.03
N ASN A 81 -0.12 13.07 -18.19
CA ASN A 81 -1.54 13.36 -18.38
C ASN A 81 -2.37 12.10 -18.52
N LYS A 82 -1.85 11.06 -19.17
CA LYS A 82 -2.48 9.73 -19.19
C LYS A 82 -2.43 9.06 -17.83
N MET A 83 -1.30 9.14 -17.12
CA MET A 83 -1.18 8.59 -15.76
C MET A 83 -2.21 9.22 -14.81
N TYR A 84 -2.51 10.51 -14.96
CA TYR A 84 -3.55 11.19 -14.19
C TYR A 84 -4.95 10.55 -14.36
N GLN A 85 -5.25 9.89 -15.48
CA GLN A 85 -6.53 9.20 -15.65
C GLN A 85 -6.69 7.96 -14.78
N TYR A 86 -5.58 7.41 -14.29
CA TYR A 86 -5.50 6.31 -13.31
C TYR A 86 -5.37 6.83 -11.87
N SER A 87 -5.43 8.15 -11.66
CA SER A 87 -5.18 8.73 -10.35
C SER A 87 -6.42 8.81 -9.47
N GLU A 88 -6.20 8.61 -8.17
CA GLU A 88 -7.22 8.81 -7.14
C GLU A 88 -6.74 9.80 -6.07
N GLU A 89 -7.67 10.55 -5.49
CA GLU A 89 -7.39 11.39 -4.32
C GLU A 89 -7.45 10.52 -3.06
N VAL A 90 -6.31 10.38 -2.39
CA VAL A 90 -6.18 9.57 -1.18
C VAL A 90 -6.08 10.48 0.04
N THR A 91 -7.19 10.68 0.76
CA THR A 91 -7.22 11.62 1.88
C THR A 91 -6.47 11.06 3.11
N ASN A 92 -5.76 11.95 3.81
CA ASN A 92 -4.98 11.66 5.01
C ASN A 92 -5.83 11.67 6.31
N GLU A 93 -7.14 11.48 6.23
CA GLU A 93 -7.99 11.43 7.43
C GLU A 93 -7.64 10.19 8.25
N LYS A 94 -6.66 10.35 9.15
CA LYS A 94 -6.14 9.39 10.14
C LYS A 94 -6.93 8.07 10.15
N ALA A 95 -6.53 7.14 9.28
CA ALA A 95 -6.81 5.70 9.35
C ALA A 95 -8.20 5.28 9.86
N LYS A 96 -9.28 5.98 9.44
CA LYS A 96 -10.68 5.62 9.76
C LYS A 96 -11.67 5.88 8.64
N THR A 97 -11.23 6.33 7.47
CA THR A 97 -12.10 6.50 6.31
C THR A 97 -12.11 5.25 5.45
N LYS A 98 -13.31 4.80 5.08
CA LYS A 98 -13.57 3.78 4.04
C LYS A 98 -13.36 4.33 2.62
N THR A 99 -13.00 5.59 2.48
CA THR A 99 -13.24 6.34 1.26
C THR A 99 -11.95 6.92 0.73
N ILE A 100 -11.37 6.20 -0.24
CA ILE A 100 -10.66 6.88 -1.32
C ILE A 100 -11.74 7.66 -2.08
N ARG A 101 -11.54 8.96 -2.29
CA ARG A 101 -12.47 9.75 -3.13
C ARG A 101 -12.13 9.42 -4.58
N SER A 102 -12.46 8.19 -4.95
CA SER A 102 -12.17 7.67 -6.25
C SER A 102 -13.11 8.31 -7.27
N LYS A 103 -12.56 8.72 -8.40
CA LYS A 103 -13.34 9.07 -9.60
C LYS A 103 -13.92 7.82 -10.27
N THR A 104 -13.65 6.64 -9.73
CA THR A 104 -14.00 5.31 -10.24
C THR A 104 -14.45 4.38 -9.09
N ASN A 105 -15.07 3.24 -9.40
CA ASN A 105 -15.45 2.25 -8.38
C ASN A 105 -14.32 1.24 -8.08
N SER A 106 -13.11 1.47 -8.60
CA SER A 106 -11.90 0.61 -8.53
C SER A 106 -11.50 0.25 -7.10
N THR A 107 -11.57 1.22 -6.19
CA THR A 107 -11.14 1.05 -4.79
C THR A 107 -12.20 0.49 -3.85
N LYS A 108 -13.44 0.26 -4.33
CA LYS A 108 -14.49 -0.44 -3.57
C LYS A 108 -14.38 -1.96 -3.63
N THR A 109 -13.33 -2.50 -4.25
CA THR A 109 -13.26 -3.94 -4.42
C THR A 109 -12.84 -4.59 -3.12
N LYS A 110 -13.81 -5.25 -2.48
CA LYS A 110 -13.62 -6.05 -1.28
C LYS A 110 -12.68 -7.21 -1.60
N LEU A 111 -11.38 -7.00 -1.40
CA LEU A 111 -10.38 -8.06 -1.49
C LEU A 111 -10.52 -8.97 -0.27
N TYR A 112 -10.36 -10.27 -0.50
CA TYR A 112 -10.71 -11.32 0.47
C TYR A 112 -9.58 -11.62 1.47
N CYS A 113 -8.38 -11.05 1.26
CA CYS A 113 -7.27 -11.16 2.19
C CYS A 113 -7.50 -10.32 3.44
N LYS A 114 -6.91 -10.74 4.57
CA LYS A 114 -6.97 -9.98 5.82
C LYS A 114 -6.37 -8.57 5.67
N ARG A 115 -5.31 -8.46 4.86
CA ARG A 115 -4.64 -7.20 4.47
C ARG A 115 -4.08 -7.36 3.07
N TYR A 116 -3.97 -6.25 2.34
CA TYR A 116 -3.30 -6.22 1.04
C TYR A 116 -2.61 -4.89 0.81
N VAL A 117 -1.52 -4.91 0.03
CA VAL A 117 -0.76 -3.71 -0.35
C VAL A 117 -0.72 -3.62 -1.86
N ALA A 118 -1.18 -2.49 -2.40
CA ALA A 118 -1.18 -2.22 -3.84
C ALA A 118 -0.60 -0.84 -4.14
N ASN A 119 0.04 -0.70 -5.29
CA ASN A 119 0.54 0.58 -5.80
C ASN A 119 -0.46 1.22 -6.76
N MET A 120 -0.57 2.55 -6.70
CA MET A 120 -1.43 3.35 -7.57
C MET A 120 -0.88 4.76 -7.77
N VAL A 121 -1.52 5.51 -8.66
CA VAL A 121 -1.27 6.93 -8.85
C VAL A 121 -2.14 7.71 -7.88
N GLU A 122 -1.51 8.52 -7.03
CA GLU A 122 -2.20 9.46 -6.16
C GLU A 122 -2.15 10.86 -6.76
N VAL A 123 -3.25 11.62 -6.64
CA VAL A 123 -3.27 13.04 -7.01
C VAL A 123 -3.65 13.93 -5.83
N GLU A 124 -3.00 15.08 -5.73
CA GLU A 124 -3.29 16.15 -4.78
C GLU A 124 -3.33 17.48 -5.55
N PHE A 125 -4.50 18.12 -5.60
CA PHE A 125 -4.66 19.41 -6.27
C PHE A 125 -4.08 20.53 -5.43
N CYS A 126 -3.42 21.48 -6.08
CA CYS A 126 -2.80 22.63 -5.41
C CYS A 126 -3.25 23.95 -6.05
N SER A 127 -3.27 25.01 -5.25
CA SER A 127 -3.56 26.34 -5.74
C SER A 127 -2.36 26.89 -6.54
N PRO A 128 -2.57 27.69 -7.60
CA PRO A 128 -1.46 28.28 -8.37
C PRO A 128 -0.48 29.10 -7.52
N ASN A 129 -0.94 29.67 -6.41
CA ASN A 129 -0.13 30.47 -5.50
C ASN A 129 0.59 29.62 -4.43
N GLN A 130 0.36 28.31 -4.38
CA GLN A 130 1.03 27.42 -3.44
C GLN A 130 2.46 27.16 -3.89
N GLN A 131 3.42 27.37 -2.99
CA GLN A 131 4.83 27.12 -3.28
C GLN A 131 5.06 25.67 -3.72
N GLY A 132 5.76 25.50 -4.84
CA GLY A 132 6.07 24.19 -5.42
C GLY A 132 4.91 23.52 -6.16
N CYS A 133 3.75 24.18 -6.31
CA CYS A 133 2.65 23.65 -7.11
C CYS A 133 3.09 23.50 -8.58
N PRO A 134 2.97 22.30 -9.18
CA PRO A 134 3.29 22.11 -10.59
C PRO A 134 2.40 22.98 -11.51
N SER A 135 2.91 23.31 -12.70
CA SER A 135 2.20 24.16 -13.67
C SER A 135 0.86 23.59 -14.14
N ASP A 136 0.66 22.28 -13.99
CA ASP A 136 -0.58 21.58 -14.29
C ASP A 136 -1.56 21.49 -13.09
N GLY A 137 -1.30 22.25 -12.02
CA GLY A 137 -2.19 22.46 -10.88
C GLY A 137 -2.33 21.28 -9.93
N ARG A 138 -1.45 20.27 -10.05
CA ARG A 138 -1.55 19.04 -9.26
C ARG A 138 -0.21 18.44 -8.94
N PHE A 139 -0.06 17.90 -7.75
CA PHE A 139 0.95 16.90 -7.45
C PHE A 139 0.43 15.52 -7.85
N GLN A 140 1.28 14.72 -8.47
CA GLN A 140 1.01 13.33 -8.83
C GLN A 140 2.08 12.46 -8.18
N TYR A 141 1.69 11.59 -7.27
CA TYR A 141 2.62 10.73 -6.54
C TYR A 141 2.44 9.28 -6.95
N LYS A 142 3.56 8.54 -6.91
CA LYS A 142 3.47 7.09 -6.92
C LYS A 142 3.30 6.62 -5.49
N THR A 143 2.19 5.94 -5.22
CA THR A 143 1.76 5.66 -3.85
C THR A 143 1.44 4.19 -3.66
N ALA A 144 2.03 3.58 -2.64
CA ALA A 144 1.61 2.27 -2.15
C ALA A 144 0.62 2.47 -1.00
N ILE A 145 -0.47 1.71 -1.00
CA ILE A 145 -1.51 1.78 0.02
C ILE A 145 -1.69 0.39 0.64
N ALA A 146 -1.67 0.35 1.97
CA ALA A 146 -2.04 -0.83 2.73
C ALA A 146 -3.50 -0.74 3.15
N PHE A 147 -4.23 -1.84 2.95
CA PHE A 147 -5.64 -1.95 3.29
C PHE A 147 -5.89 -3.08 4.28
N ASP A 148 -6.93 -2.95 5.09
CA ASP A 148 -7.49 -4.03 5.90
C ASP A 148 -8.46 -4.92 5.10
N SER A 149 -9.01 -5.94 5.76
CA SER A 149 -9.95 -6.91 5.17
C SER A 149 -11.28 -6.30 4.73
N ASN A 150 -11.59 -5.10 5.20
CA ASN A 150 -12.80 -4.36 4.88
C ASN A 150 -12.57 -3.33 3.76
N GLY A 151 -11.34 -3.24 3.24
CA GLY A 151 -10.93 -2.20 2.29
C GLY A 151 -10.68 -0.84 2.94
N THR A 152 -10.55 -0.76 4.27
CA THR A 152 -10.14 0.46 4.97
C THR A 152 -8.66 0.69 4.74
N ILE A 153 -8.27 1.93 4.45
CA ILE A 153 -6.86 2.30 4.35
C ILE A 153 -6.23 2.25 5.75
N LEU A 154 -5.20 1.43 5.92
CA LEU A 154 -4.37 1.36 7.12
C LEU A 154 -3.32 2.46 7.11
N THR A 155 -2.61 2.60 5.99
CA THR A 155 -1.62 3.65 5.76
C THR A 155 -1.32 3.75 4.26
N LYS A 156 -0.65 4.84 3.85
CA LYS A 156 -0.15 5.04 2.49
C LYS A 156 1.30 5.53 2.55
N TYR A 157 2.05 5.27 1.49
CA TYR A 157 3.44 5.69 1.36
C TYR A 157 3.69 6.21 -0.06
N ARG A 158 4.15 7.44 -0.18
CA ARG A 158 4.56 8.03 -1.45
C ARG A 158 6.04 7.73 -1.71
N LYS A 159 6.37 7.14 -2.87
CA LYS A 159 7.75 6.79 -3.28
C LYS A 159 8.64 8.02 -3.19
N TYR A 160 9.74 7.92 -2.45
CA TYR A 160 10.65 9.05 -2.24
C TYR A 160 11.80 9.07 -3.25
N HIS A 161 12.36 7.90 -3.58
CA HIS A 161 13.44 7.74 -4.55
C HIS A 161 12.87 7.33 -5.91
N LEU A 162 12.53 8.32 -6.74
CA LEU A 162 12.09 8.08 -8.12
C LEU A 162 13.23 7.49 -8.97
N PHE A 163 12.86 6.63 -9.93
CA PHE A 163 13.80 5.92 -10.80
C PHE A 163 13.40 6.06 -12.28
N GLY A 164 13.84 7.14 -12.92
CA GLY A 164 13.48 7.45 -14.32
C GLY A 164 12.06 8.01 -14.50
N GLU A 165 11.42 8.41 -13.41
CA GLU A 165 9.98 8.69 -13.32
C GLU A 165 9.65 10.17 -13.07
N ILE A 166 10.66 11.04 -13.07
CA ILE A 166 10.55 12.44 -12.61
C ILE A 166 9.60 13.30 -13.46
N ASP A 167 9.45 12.97 -14.74
CA ASP A 167 8.52 13.67 -15.64
C ASP A 167 7.06 13.25 -15.42
N LEU A 168 6.85 12.09 -14.76
CA LEU A 168 5.52 11.55 -14.50
C LEU A 168 5.07 11.87 -13.08
N PHE A 169 5.94 11.67 -12.10
CA PHE A 169 5.61 11.73 -10.69
C PHE A 169 6.44 12.79 -9.97
N ASN A 170 5.80 13.44 -9.01
CA ASN A 170 6.45 14.35 -8.08
C ASN A 170 7.08 13.54 -6.95
N LYS A 171 8.26 13.98 -6.50
CA LYS A 171 8.86 13.52 -5.26
C LYS A 171 8.19 14.23 -4.07
N PRO A 172 7.83 13.53 -2.98
CA PRO A 172 7.35 14.17 -1.76
C PRO A 172 8.35 15.18 -1.20
N ASN A 173 7.87 16.30 -0.68
CA ASN A 173 8.73 17.36 -0.12
C ASN A 173 9.56 16.89 1.09
N LYS A 174 9.07 15.90 1.83
CA LYS A 174 9.73 15.29 2.98
C LYS A 174 9.64 13.77 2.88
N GLN A 175 10.66 13.09 3.42
CA GLN A 175 10.62 11.65 3.56
C GLN A 175 9.48 11.25 4.49
N GLU A 176 8.64 10.32 4.05
CA GLU A 176 7.57 9.74 4.83
C GLU A 176 8.03 8.40 5.44
N PHE A 177 7.61 8.11 6.66
CA PHE A 177 7.87 6.84 7.35
C PHE A 177 6.55 6.14 7.66
N SER A 178 6.00 5.51 6.63
CA SER A 178 4.67 4.91 6.71
C SER A 178 4.72 3.52 7.31
N THR A 179 4.00 3.33 8.41
CA THR A 179 3.86 2.04 9.08
C THR A 179 2.41 1.68 9.34
N PHE A 180 2.14 0.39 9.53
CA PHE A 180 0.88 -0.10 10.06
C PHE A 180 1.09 -1.29 11.00
N ASP A 181 0.24 -1.40 12.03
CA ASP A 181 0.33 -2.44 13.04
C ASP A 181 -0.44 -3.71 12.64
N THR A 182 0.11 -4.86 13.03
CA THR A 182 -0.52 -6.18 12.88
C THR A 182 -0.30 -7.01 14.15
N PRO A 183 -1.12 -8.07 14.39
CA PRO A 183 -0.88 -9.00 15.50
C PRO A 183 0.48 -9.71 15.48
N PHE A 184 1.18 -9.72 14.34
CA PHE A 184 2.45 -10.40 14.11
C PHE A 184 3.62 -9.42 13.88
N GLY A 185 3.45 -8.13 14.19
CA GLY A 185 4.50 -7.12 14.10
C GLY A 185 4.09 -5.84 13.38
N LYS A 186 5.00 -4.86 13.35
CA LYS A 186 4.78 -3.59 12.68
C LYS A 186 5.40 -3.64 11.29
N PHE A 187 4.61 -3.25 10.30
CA PHE A 187 5.02 -3.26 8.90
C PHE A 187 5.42 -1.86 8.48
N GLY A 188 6.58 -1.72 7.85
CA GLY A 188 7.02 -0.51 7.14
C GLY A 188 6.75 -0.64 5.65
N MET A 189 6.55 0.50 4.98
CA MET A 189 6.29 0.55 3.54
C MET A 189 7.44 1.19 2.79
N LEU A 190 7.86 0.55 1.69
CA LEU A 190 8.89 1.01 0.77
C LEU A 190 8.41 0.75 -0.66
N ILE A 191 8.97 1.43 -1.67
CA ILE A 191 8.69 1.11 -3.07
C ILE A 191 10.00 0.98 -3.85
N CYS A 192 10.25 -0.21 -4.41
CA CYS A 192 11.26 -0.44 -5.44
C CYS A 192 12.64 0.16 -5.10
N PHE A 193 13.02 1.23 -5.81
CA PHE A 193 14.31 1.91 -5.69
C PHE A 193 14.60 2.49 -4.30
N ASP A 194 13.59 2.71 -3.46
CA ASP A 194 13.77 3.13 -2.06
C ASP A 194 14.64 2.15 -1.25
N SER A 195 14.65 0.86 -1.61
CA SER A 195 15.41 -0.19 -0.90
C SER A 195 16.93 0.03 -0.90
N LEU A 196 17.44 0.77 -1.89
CA LEU A 196 18.86 1.05 -2.07
C LEU A 196 19.37 2.22 -1.21
N PHE A 197 18.46 2.97 -0.58
CA PHE A 197 18.81 4.14 0.20
C PHE A 197 18.75 3.85 1.70
N LYS A 198 19.42 4.71 2.49
CA LYS A 198 19.39 4.62 3.95
C LYS A 198 17.98 4.82 4.46
N ASP A 199 17.36 5.93 4.09
CA ASP A 199 15.95 6.21 4.35
C ASP A 199 15.12 5.86 3.11
N PRO A 200 13.87 5.37 3.26
CA PRO A 200 13.11 5.30 4.51
C PRO A 200 13.48 4.10 5.41
N LYS A 201 14.27 3.14 4.91
CA LYS A 201 14.52 1.85 5.56
C LYS A 201 15.04 1.97 7.00
N SER A 202 16.03 2.82 7.24
CA SER A 202 16.67 2.94 8.56
C SER A 202 15.75 3.64 9.53
N GLY A 203 15.17 4.80 9.18
CA GLY A 203 14.17 5.44 10.04
C GLY A 203 12.95 4.56 10.32
N LEU A 204 12.49 3.74 9.36
CA LEU A 204 11.42 2.77 9.59
C LEU A 204 11.77 1.74 10.68
N ILE A 205 13.02 1.29 10.74
CA ILE A 205 13.50 0.32 11.74
C ILE A 205 13.77 1.02 13.07
N GLU A 206 14.64 2.02 13.06
CA GLU A 206 15.24 2.63 14.24
C GLU A 206 14.26 3.54 14.98
N GLU A 207 13.49 4.35 14.24
CA GLU A 207 12.60 5.36 14.82
C GLU A 207 11.17 4.86 14.93
N HIS A 208 10.74 4.00 14.00
CA HIS A 208 9.36 3.54 13.91
C HIS A 208 9.14 2.08 14.30
N GLY A 209 10.20 1.29 14.53
CA GLY A 209 10.10 -0.09 15.03
C GLY A 209 9.48 -1.08 14.04
N ALA A 210 9.61 -0.84 12.73
CA ALA A 210 9.18 -1.78 11.71
C ALA A 210 10.02 -3.06 11.76
N SER A 211 9.35 -4.21 11.85
CA SER A 211 9.98 -5.53 11.84
C SER A 211 9.88 -6.23 10.48
N THR A 212 8.97 -5.75 9.63
CA THR A 212 8.69 -6.34 8.31
C THR A 212 8.48 -5.23 7.30
N PHE A 213 8.93 -5.40 6.06
CA PHE A 213 8.68 -4.44 4.99
C PHE A 213 7.69 -4.99 3.95
N THR A 214 6.75 -4.16 3.50
CA THR A 214 6.07 -4.38 2.23
C THR A 214 6.74 -3.55 1.16
N MET A 215 7.06 -4.19 0.03
CA MET A 215 7.80 -3.56 -1.05
C MET A 215 7.21 -3.93 -2.41
N PRO A 216 6.17 -3.22 -2.87
CA PRO A 216 5.81 -3.21 -4.28
C PRO A 216 7.03 -2.83 -5.11
N THR A 217 7.34 -3.63 -6.13
CA THR A 217 8.50 -3.39 -6.99
C THR A 217 8.17 -3.66 -8.45
N TRP A 218 8.90 -2.99 -9.34
CA TRP A 218 8.97 -3.27 -10.77
C TRP A 218 10.44 -3.11 -11.18
N TRP A 219 11.22 -4.13 -10.84
CA TRP A 219 12.67 -4.13 -10.99
C TRP A 219 13.10 -4.90 -12.24
N TYR A 220 14.24 -4.54 -12.81
CA TYR A 220 14.92 -5.35 -13.81
C TYR A 220 16.21 -5.91 -13.23
N SER A 221 16.49 -7.19 -13.53
CA SER A 221 17.72 -7.83 -13.05
C SER A 221 18.94 -7.27 -13.79
N LEU A 222 19.87 -6.71 -13.04
CA LEU A 222 21.22 -6.39 -13.52
C LEU A 222 22.14 -7.55 -13.16
N VAL A 223 22.52 -8.35 -14.17
CA VAL A 223 23.24 -9.62 -13.99
C VAL A 223 24.70 -9.44 -13.50
N ASN A 224 25.21 -8.19 -13.46
CA ASN A 224 26.61 -7.89 -13.14
C ASN A 224 26.83 -7.15 -11.80
N LEU A 225 25.87 -7.23 -10.87
CA LEU A 225 26.12 -6.74 -9.50
C LEU A 225 26.92 -7.80 -8.74
N ASN A 226 27.97 -7.36 -8.05
CA ASN A 226 28.91 -8.20 -7.30
C ASN A 226 28.15 -9.26 -6.46
N PRO A 227 28.45 -10.57 -6.56
CA PRO A 227 27.76 -11.64 -5.81
C PRO A 227 27.74 -11.44 -4.28
N ASP A 228 28.61 -10.59 -3.72
CA ASP A 228 28.59 -10.24 -2.30
C ASP A 228 27.45 -9.28 -1.91
N THR A 229 26.77 -8.69 -2.89
CA THR A 229 25.58 -7.86 -2.69
C THR A 229 24.35 -8.76 -2.75
N CYS A 230 24.01 -9.38 -1.62
CA CYS A 230 22.76 -10.14 -1.47
C CYS A 230 21.53 -9.22 -1.63
N PHE A 231 21.09 -9.02 -2.87
CA PHE A 231 19.74 -8.59 -3.18
C PHE A 231 18.84 -9.84 -3.21
N SER A 232 18.39 -10.31 -2.05
CA SER A 232 17.30 -11.28 -2.03
C SER A 232 15.98 -10.55 -2.34
N LEU A 233 15.74 -10.26 -3.62
CA LEU A 233 14.39 -10.12 -4.13
C LEU A 233 13.80 -11.53 -4.14
N ILE A 234 13.11 -11.88 -3.06
CA ILE A 234 12.30 -13.10 -3.04
C ILE A 234 11.09 -12.81 -3.93
N THR A 235 11.14 -13.32 -5.17
CA THR A 235 9.98 -13.51 -6.05
C THR A 235 9.16 -14.70 -5.57
#